data_AF-A0A165RLH8-F1
#
_entry.id   AF-A0A165RLH8-F1
#
_cell.length_a   1.000
_cell.length_b   1.000
_cell.length_c   1.000
_cell.angle_alpha   90.00
_cell.angle_beta   90.00
_cell.angle_gamma   90.00
#
_symmetry.space_group_name_H-M   'P 1'
#
loop_
_entity.id
_entity.type
_entity.pdbx_description
1 polymer ?
#
loop_
_entity_poly.entity_id
_entity_poly.type
_entity_poly.pdbx_seq_one_letter_code
_entity_poly.pdbx_strand_id
1 'polypeptide(L)'
;MKRSSFRKGARLFSACWILLGLVLFAYSELQLIGTPKLPELVMTAQKVSAEDAIQRWNQRRLREATYLWREESSPEGGAFTAGLAAYRIGSLTHDPLWVASAKGKFLEAIETLPQFAQARAWLGSAYALIARDYPIQGNWQVFPGTGFARIYNVLQAKKYLDEAVVIDEFDPVSRLVRASTLSAMPSIFVSKESVGTDLQTLLSWVEDPSSNPQHEKVLQSEIFRDEFYLAYAQRLEARGEKTAAKNAWDMLSRSAGIKEIKEFARWKSISLTQLQ
;
A
#
# COMPACT_ATOMS: atom_id res chain seq x y z
N MET A 1 -31.76 42.48 15.66
CA MET A 1 -31.13 41.64 16.72
C MET A 1 -31.10 40.11 16.46
N LYS A 2 -31.58 39.55 15.33
CA LYS A 2 -31.64 38.07 15.13
C LYS A 2 -30.41 37.40 14.47
N ARG A 3 -29.46 38.15 13.88
CA ARG A 3 -28.30 37.57 13.16
C ARG A 3 -27.12 37.14 14.04
N SER A 4 -26.97 37.70 15.25
CA SER A 4 -25.81 37.38 16.11
C SER A 4 -25.98 36.09 16.92
N SER A 5 -27.21 35.74 17.34
CA SER A 5 -27.46 34.49 18.07
C SER A 5 -27.33 33.26 17.17
N PHE A 6 -27.76 33.36 15.90
CA PHE A 6 -27.61 32.28 14.92
C PHE A 6 -26.13 31.97 14.60
N ARG A 7 -25.30 33.02 14.42
CA ARG A 7 -23.84 32.84 14.22
C ARG A 7 -23.14 32.25 15.45
N LYS A 8 -23.57 32.60 16.67
CA LYS A 8 -23.05 32.00 17.91
C LYS A 8 -23.45 30.53 18.03
N GLY A 9 -24.72 30.19 17.75
CA GLY A 9 -25.22 28.81 17.74
C GLY A 9 -24.53 27.94 16.70
N ALA A 10 -24.32 28.43 15.48
CA ALA A 10 -23.59 27.72 14.43
C ALA A 10 -22.12 27.47 14.81
N ARG A 11 -21.45 28.44 15.46
CA ARG A 11 -20.07 28.28 15.94
C ARG A 11 -19.97 27.27 17.08
N LEU A 12 -20.88 27.32 18.05
CA LEU A 12 -20.92 26.36 19.17
C LEU A 12 -21.22 24.94 18.67
N PHE A 13 -22.19 24.80 17.76
CA PHE A 13 -22.46 23.54 17.09
C PHE A 13 -21.20 23.02 16.38
N SER A 14 -20.54 23.84 15.55
CA SER A 14 -19.31 23.43 14.85
C SER A 14 -18.14 23.08 15.78
N ALA A 15 -17.99 23.76 16.92
CA ALA A 15 -16.92 23.49 17.87
C ALA A 15 -17.15 22.16 18.60
N CYS A 16 -18.37 21.92 19.09
CA CYS A 16 -18.76 20.61 19.64
C CYS A 16 -18.64 19.51 18.57
N TRP A 17 -18.91 19.84 17.32
CA TRP A 17 -18.79 18.95 16.17
C TRP A 17 -17.35 18.51 15.92
N ILE A 18 -16.41 19.45 15.91
CA ILE A 18 -14.98 19.16 15.75
C ILE A 18 -14.46 18.37 16.96
N LEU A 19 -14.83 18.76 18.18
CA LEU A 19 -14.43 18.08 19.42
C LEU A 19 -14.86 16.61 19.45
N LEU A 20 -16.11 16.31 19.10
CA LEU A 20 -16.60 14.93 19.02
C LEU A 20 -15.79 14.10 18.01
N GLY A 21 -15.41 14.72 16.89
CA GLY A 21 -14.58 14.09 15.87
C GLY A 21 -13.17 13.77 16.36
N LEU A 22 -12.56 14.69 17.10
CA LEU A 22 -11.26 14.48 17.73
C LEU A 22 -11.31 13.38 18.79
N VAL A 23 -12.37 13.31 19.59
CA VAL A 23 -12.55 12.24 20.59
C VAL A 23 -12.70 10.87 19.91
N LEU A 24 -13.49 10.77 18.84
CA LEU A 24 -13.67 9.52 18.11
C LEU A 24 -12.42 9.12 17.34
N PHE A 25 -11.68 10.09 16.81
CA PHE A 25 -10.35 9.87 16.22
C PHE A 25 -9.39 9.29 17.28
N ALA A 26 -9.28 9.94 18.44
CA ALA A 26 -8.44 9.47 19.54
C ALA A 26 -8.84 8.07 20.02
N TYR A 27 -10.14 7.80 20.16
CA TYR A 27 -10.65 6.46 20.50
C TYR A 27 -10.28 5.42 19.45
N SER A 28 -10.31 5.78 18.18
CA SER A 28 -9.93 4.89 17.09
C SER A 28 -8.43 4.61 17.02
N GLU A 29 -7.59 5.58 17.41
CA GLU A 29 -6.14 5.38 17.56
C GLU A 29 -5.83 4.54 18.81
N LEU A 30 -6.61 4.62 19.89
CA LEU A 30 -6.47 3.74 21.05
C LEU A 30 -6.66 2.25 20.68
N GLN A 31 -7.48 1.93 19.68
CA GLN A 31 -7.64 0.55 19.20
C GLN A 31 -6.42 0.03 18.42
N LEU A 32 -5.51 0.94 18.01
CA LEU A 32 -4.24 0.61 17.38
C LEU A 32 -3.09 0.49 18.40
N ILE A 33 -3.38 0.61 19.71
CA ILE A 33 -2.40 0.43 20.78
C ILE A 33 -2.39 -1.02 21.21
N GLY A 34 -1.24 -1.67 21.02
CA GLY A 34 -1.00 -3.04 21.45
C GLY A 34 0.18 -3.64 20.72
N THR A 35 0.59 -4.84 21.14
CA THR A 35 1.59 -5.62 20.44
C THR A 35 0.89 -6.63 19.56
N PRO A 36 1.07 -6.60 18.22
CA PRO A 36 0.48 -7.60 17.35
C PRO A 36 1.03 -8.99 17.70
N LYS A 37 0.20 -10.03 17.52
CA LYS A 37 0.65 -11.42 17.65
C LYS A 37 1.17 -11.90 16.30
N LEU A 38 2.21 -12.73 16.33
CA LEU A 38 2.69 -13.40 15.12
C LEU A 38 1.56 -14.28 14.55
N PRO A 39 1.27 -14.18 13.24
CA PRO A 39 0.20 -14.95 12.63
C PRO A 39 0.55 -16.43 12.57
N GLU A 40 -0.47 -17.28 12.67
CA GLU A 40 -0.32 -18.72 12.45
C GLU A 40 -0.05 -19.00 10.96
N LEU A 41 0.96 -19.82 10.69
CA LEU A 41 1.33 -20.23 9.35
C LEU A 41 0.54 -21.48 8.99
N VAL A 42 -0.32 -21.39 7.98
CA VAL A 42 -1.16 -22.52 7.58
C VAL A 42 -0.43 -23.37 6.54
N MET A 43 -0.36 -24.67 6.77
CA MET A 43 0.04 -25.62 5.75
C MET A 43 -1.12 -25.86 4.79
N THR A 44 -1.07 -25.24 3.61
CA THR A 44 -2.04 -25.50 2.54
C THR A 44 -1.73 -26.83 1.85
N ALA A 45 -2.69 -27.74 1.80
CA ALA A 45 -2.60 -28.98 1.03
C ALA A 45 -2.48 -28.69 -0.48
N GLN A 46 -1.79 -29.57 -1.22
CA GLN A 46 -1.62 -29.46 -2.67
C GLN A 46 -2.96 -29.60 -3.40
N LYS A 47 -3.56 -28.47 -3.79
CA LYS A 47 -4.57 -28.39 -4.86
C LYS A 47 -4.08 -27.47 -5.99
N VAL A 48 -4.62 -27.69 -7.19
CA VAL A 48 -4.07 -27.23 -8.48
C VAL A 48 -4.76 -25.96 -9.01
N SER A 49 -5.57 -25.25 -8.19
CA SER A 49 -6.27 -24.04 -8.65
C SER A 49 -5.39 -22.79 -8.58
N ALA A 50 -5.77 -21.74 -9.33
CA ALA A 50 -5.11 -20.43 -9.26
C ALA A 50 -5.27 -19.76 -7.88
N GLU A 51 -6.41 -19.98 -7.22
CA GLU A 51 -6.69 -19.50 -5.86
C GLU A 51 -5.74 -20.15 -4.84
N ASP A 52 -5.49 -21.46 -4.98
CA ASP A 52 -4.52 -22.18 -4.14
C ASP A 52 -3.09 -21.66 -4.37
N ALA A 53 -2.73 -21.32 -5.61
CA ALA A 53 -1.42 -20.77 -5.94
C ALA A 53 -1.21 -19.40 -5.26
N ILE A 54 -2.21 -18.51 -5.32
CA ILE A 54 -2.18 -17.22 -4.60
C ILE A 54 -2.06 -17.45 -3.09
N GLN A 55 -2.83 -18.40 -2.53
CA GLN A 55 -2.78 -18.68 -1.10
C GLN A 55 -1.39 -19.17 -0.67
N ARG A 56 -0.79 -20.10 -1.42
CA ARG A 56 0.59 -20.59 -1.18
C ARG A 56 1.62 -19.47 -1.28
N TRP A 57 1.47 -18.60 -2.29
CA TRP A 57 2.34 -17.44 -2.46
C TRP A 57 2.25 -16.48 -1.28
N ASN A 58 1.03 -16.13 -0.85
CA ASN A 58 0.79 -15.29 0.31
C ASN A 58 1.35 -15.91 1.61
N GLN A 59 1.18 -17.22 1.81
CA GLN A 59 1.77 -17.93 2.96
C GLN A 59 3.29 -17.90 2.95
N ARG A 60 3.94 -18.02 1.77
CA ARG A 60 5.39 -17.89 1.65
C ARG A 60 5.85 -16.48 2.03
N ARG A 61 5.24 -15.45 1.47
CA ARG A 61 5.54 -14.04 1.80
C ARG A 61 5.33 -13.75 3.28
N LEU A 62 4.28 -14.33 3.87
CA LEU A 62 4.00 -14.19 5.29
C LEU A 62 5.10 -14.82 6.16
N ARG A 63 5.62 -16.00 5.76
CA ARG A 63 6.78 -16.63 6.41
C ARG A 63 8.03 -15.77 6.34
N GLU A 64 8.36 -15.29 5.14
CA GLU A 64 9.53 -14.42 4.92
C GLU A 64 9.43 -13.13 5.73
N ALA A 65 8.27 -12.48 5.74
CA ALA A 65 8.04 -11.27 6.53
C ALA A 65 8.09 -11.54 8.04
N THR A 66 7.55 -12.67 8.51
CA THR A 66 7.61 -13.07 9.92
C THR A 66 9.05 -13.36 10.37
N TYR A 67 9.84 -14.02 9.51
CA TYR A 67 11.26 -14.24 9.78
C TYR A 67 12.01 -12.91 9.86
N LEU A 68 11.84 -12.05 8.86
CA LEU A 68 12.49 -10.73 8.81
C LEU A 68 12.11 -9.86 10.02
N TRP A 69 10.85 -9.90 10.46
CA TRP A 69 10.42 -9.20 11.67
C TRP A 69 11.17 -9.67 12.92
N ARG A 70 11.36 -10.99 13.08
CA ARG A 70 12.06 -11.55 14.24
C ARG A 70 13.52 -11.09 14.31
N GLU A 71 14.18 -11.00 13.16
CA GLU A 71 15.57 -10.55 13.07
C GLU A 71 15.70 -9.03 13.30
N GLU A 72 14.77 -8.23 12.78
CA GLU A 72 14.95 -6.78 12.67
C GLU A 72 14.18 -5.96 13.72
N SER A 73 13.24 -6.55 14.46
CA SER A 73 12.41 -5.81 15.42
C SER A 73 13.09 -5.48 16.74
N SER A 74 14.31 -5.97 16.98
CA SER A 74 15.08 -5.61 18.17
C SER A 74 15.57 -4.15 18.11
N PRO A 75 15.99 -3.55 19.24
CA PRO A 75 16.56 -2.21 19.26
C PRO A 75 17.81 -2.03 18.36
N GLU A 76 18.54 -3.11 18.09
CA GLU A 76 19.73 -3.14 17.23
C GLU A 76 19.40 -3.41 15.76
N GLY A 77 18.16 -3.81 15.45
CA GLY A 77 17.71 -4.09 14.09
C GLY A 77 17.40 -2.82 13.29
N GLY A 78 17.31 -2.96 11.96
CA GLY A 78 17.04 -1.85 11.06
C GLY A 78 15.57 -1.44 11.10
N ALA A 79 15.26 -0.25 11.61
CA ALA A 79 13.88 0.26 11.71
C ALA A 79 13.11 0.19 10.38
N PHE A 80 13.74 0.54 9.26
CA PHE A 80 13.10 0.43 7.93
C PHE A 80 12.74 -1.01 7.58
N THR A 81 13.68 -1.95 7.77
CA THR A 81 13.50 -3.36 7.44
C THR A 81 12.42 -4.01 8.33
N ALA A 82 12.43 -3.70 9.62
CA ALA A 82 11.38 -4.10 10.56
C ALA A 82 10.01 -3.53 10.14
N GLY A 83 9.96 -2.25 9.75
CA GLY A 83 8.75 -1.61 9.24
C GLY A 83 8.21 -2.31 7.98
N LEU A 84 9.08 -2.66 7.04
CA LEU A 84 8.71 -3.38 5.81
C LEU A 84 8.18 -4.78 6.12
N ALA A 85 8.81 -5.49 7.07
CA ALA A 85 8.33 -6.78 7.55
C ALA A 85 6.93 -6.67 8.16
N ALA A 86 6.72 -5.73 9.08
CA ALA A 86 5.42 -5.47 9.70
C ALA A 86 4.35 -5.06 8.67
N TYR A 87 4.72 -4.21 7.71
CA TYR A 87 3.82 -3.79 6.63
C TYR A 87 3.35 -5.00 5.83
N ARG A 88 4.28 -5.87 5.43
CA ARG A 88 3.95 -7.09 4.68
C ARG A 88 3.03 -8.00 5.47
N ILE A 89 3.31 -8.23 6.76
CA ILE A 89 2.42 -9.02 7.61
C ILE A 89 1.02 -8.40 7.65
N GLY A 90 0.90 -7.12 8.00
CA GLY A 90 -0.40 -6.43 8.10
C GLY A 90 -1.17 -6.35 6.77
N SER A 91 -0.46 -6.25 5.64
CA SER A 91 -1.08 -6.29 4.31
C SER A 91 -1.69 -7.66 3.98
N LEU A 92 -1.06 -8.75 4.41
CA LEU A 92 -1.46 -10.13 4.12
C LEU A 92 -2.49 -10.66 5.12
N THR A 93 -2.38 -10.29 6.40
CA THR A 93 -3.28 -10.77 7.47
C THR A 93 -4.49 -9.88 7.67
N HIS A 94 -4.47 -8.65 7.14
CA HIS A 94 -5.43 -7.60 7.42
C HIS A 94 -5.51 -7.21 8.91
N ASP A 95 -4.46 -7.49 9.70
CA ASP A 95 -4.39 -7.11 11.11
C ASP A 95 -3.92 -5.66 11.27
N PRO A 96 -4.75 -4.74 11.82
CA PRO A 96 -4.41 -3.33 11.94
C PRO A 96 -3.25 -3.05 12.91
N LEU A 97 -2.98 -3.92 13.89
CA LEU A 97 -1.86 -3.73 14.83
C LEU A 97 -0.50 -3.91 14.13
N TRP A 98 -0.44 -4.78 13.14
CA TRP A 98 0.76 -4.94 12.30
C TRP A 98 1.02 -3.71 11.43
N VAL A 99 -0.04 -3.12 10.87
CA VAL A 99 0.09 -1.87 10.09
C VAL A 99 0.48 -0.69 10.98
N ALA A 100 -0.06 -0.62 12.21
CA ALA A 100 0.34 0.37 13.20
C ALA A 100 1.82 0.23 13.61
N SER A 101 2.29 -1.01 13.79
CA SER A 101 3.71 -1.30 14.06
C SER A 101 4.60 -0.88 12.89
N ALA A 102 4.16 -1.12 11.64
CA ALA A 102 4.86 -0.65 10.45
C ALA A 102 4.97 0.88 10.42
N LYS A 103 3.85 1.60 10.66
CA LYS A 103 3.83 3.07 10.77
C LYS A 103 4.86 3.56 11.78
N GLY A 104 4.88 3.00 12.99
CA GLY A 104 5.84 3.37 14.03
C GLY A 104 7.30 3.19 13.61
N LYS A 105 7.62 2.04 13.00
CA LYS A 105 8.98 1.75 12.53
C LYS A 105 9.43 2.59 11.34
N PHE A 106 8.52 2.94 10.43
CA PHE A 106 8.85 3.88 9.35
C PHE A 106 9.04 5.30 9.84
N LEU A 107 8.30 5.75 10.88
CA LEU A 107 8.54 7.04 11.53
C LEU A 107 9.95 7.10 12.14
N GLU A 108 10.34 6.06 12.89
CA GLU A 108 11.70 5.92 13.44
C GLU A 108 12.78 5.96 12.34
N ALA A 109 12.54 5.27 11.21
CA ALA A 109 13.45 5.27 10.07
C ALA A 109 13.64 6.65 9.44
N ILE A 110 12.56 7.44 9.27
CA ILE A 110 12.66 8.80 8.68
C ILE A 110 13.17 9.84 9.68
N GLU A 111 13.06 9.60 10.99
CA GLU A 111 13.69 10.45 12.02
C GLU A 111 15.22 10.31 11.95
N THR A 112 15.69 9.08 11.75
CA THR A 112 17.13 8.78 11.65
C THR A 112 17.69 9.15 10.27
N LEU A 113 16.93 8.91 9.19
CA LEU A 113 17.32 9.18 7.81
C LEU A 113 16.25 10.02 7.09
N PRO A 114 16.19 11.35 7.30
CA PRO A 114 15.12 12.20 6.78
C PRO A 114 14.99 12.23 5.25
N GLN A 115 16.09 11.96 4.54
CA GLN A 115 16.16 11.93 3.07
C GLN A 115 15.99 10.53 2.49
N PHE A 116 15.54 9.55 3.29
CA PHE A 116 15.33 8.20 2.78
C PHE A 116 13.95 8.06 2.12
N ALA A 117 13.91 8.27 0.79
CA ALA A 117 12.69 8.26 -0.02
C ALA A 117 11.83 7.00 0.21
N GLN A 118 12.44 5.81 0.21
CA GLN A 118 11.69 4.55 0.35
C GLN A 118 10.99 4.43 1.69
N ALA A 119 11.64 4.79 2.81
CA ALA A 119 10.99 4.79 4.13
C ALA A 119 9.76 5.70 4.14
N ARG A 120 9.84 6.85 3.45
CA ARG A 120 8.73 7.79 3.31
C ARG A 120 7.61 7.25 2.42
N ALA A 121 7.96 6.59 1.32
CA ALA A 121 6.99 5.93 0.44
C ALA A 121 6.21 4.84 1.19
N TRP A 122 6.92 3.97 1.91
CA TRP A 122 6.30 2.90 2.69
C TRP A 122 5.50 3.42 3.89
N LEU A 123 5.92 4.51 4.52
CA LEU A 123 5.10 5.22 5.52
C LEU A 123 3.77 5.68 4.92
N GLY A 124 3.80 6.33 3.75
CA GLY A 124 2.59 6.73 3.04
C GLY A 124 1.69 5.54 2.68
N SER A 125 2.29 4.42 2.28
CA SER A 125 1.55 3.18 2.02
C SER A 125 0.92 2.59 3.30
N ALA A 126 1.62 2.63 4.43
CA ALA A 126 1.07 2.21 5.73
C ALA A 126 -0.13 3.05 6.14
N TYR A 127 -0.08 4.38 5.94
CA TYR A 127 -1.24 5.26 6.13
C TYR A 127 -2.44 4.85 5.26
N ALA A 128 -2.21 4.45 4.01
CA ALA A 128 -3.27 3.97 3.13
C ALA A 128 -3.91 2.66 3.62
N LEU A 129 -3.10 1.74 4.14
CA LEU A 129 -3.61 0.51 4.77
C LEU A 129 -4.41 0.80 6.04
N ILE A 130 -3.95 1.72 6.90
CA ILE A 130 -4.73 2.13 8.08
C ILE A 130 -6.08 2.72 7.65
N ALA A 131 -6.10 3.51 6.58
CA ALA A 131 -7.35 4.06 6.03
C ALA A 131 -8.34 2.97 5.56
N ARG A 132 -7.87 1.81 5.08
CA ARG A 132 -8.72 0.67 4.69
C ARG A 132 -9.53 0.18 5.88
N ASP A 133 -8.91 0.09 7.05
CA ASP A 133 -9.45 -0.57 8.25
C ASP A 133 -10.51 0.28 8.98
N TYR A 134 -10.68 1.55 8.58
CA TYR A 134 -11.82 2.38 8.97
C TYR A 134 -12.98 2.21 7.98
N PRO A 135 -14.11 1.57 8.35
CA PRO A 135 -15.20 1.27 7.43
C PRO A 135 -15.93 2.52 6.91
N ILE A 136 -16.33 2.49 5.62
CA ILE A 136 -17.16 3.51 4.95
C ILE A 136 -18.60 3.02 4.74
N GLN A 137 -19.21 2.34 5.71
CA GLN A 137 -20.61 1.90 5.58
C GLN A 137 -21.54 2.61 6.56
N GLY A 138 -22.67 3.08 6.03
CA GLY A 138 -23.77 3.69 6.78
C GLY A 138 -23.59 5.17 7.12
N ASN A 139 -24.36 5.64 8.10
CA ASN A 139 -24.41 7.04 8.54
C ASN A 139 -23.07 7.61 9.02
N TRP A 140 -22.02 6.79 9.22
CA TRP A 140 -20.69 7.20 9.69
C TRP A 140 -19.86 8.00 8.66
N GLN A 141 -20.34 8.15 7.42
CA GLN A 141 -19.73 9.01 6.39
C GLN A 141 -19.93 10.52 6.66
N VAL A 142 -20.96 10.89 7.42
CA VAL A 142 -21.44 12.30 7.52
C VAL A 142 -21.23 12.89 8.93
N PHE A 143 -20.65 12.10 9.85
CA PHE A 143 -20.46 12.46 11.25
C PHE A 143 -18.97 12.54 11.59
N PRO A 144 -18.54 13.42 12.52
CA PRO A 144 -17.19 13.41 13.05
C PRO A 144 -16.96 12.04 13.67
N GLY A 145 -16.22 11.16 13.00
CA GLY A 145 -16.18 9.73 13.31
C GLY A 145 -15.12 9.01 12.47
N THR A 146 -15.24 7.69 12.30
CA THR A 146 -14.24 6.87 11.58
C THR A 146 -13.98 7.34 10.14
N GLY A 147 -14.94 8.01 9.48
CA GLY A 147 -14.74 8.64 8.19
C GLY A 147 -13.68 9.75 8.19
N PHE A 148 -13.56 10.54 9.27
CA PHE A 148 -12.51 11.56 9.40
C PHE A 148 -11.13 10.94 9.59
N ALA A 149 -11.03 9.89 10.41
CA ALA A 149 -9.79 9.13 10.58
C ALA A 149 -9.33 8.57 9.22
N ARG A 150 -10.26 8.02 8.44
CA ARG A 150 -9.97 7.55 7.09
C ARG A 150 -9.47 8.67 6.17
N ILE A 151 -10.17 9.80 6.11
CA ILE A 151 -9.76 10.94 5.27
C ILE A 151 -8.38 11.44 5.69
N TYR A 152 -8.12 11.61 6.99
CA TYR A 152 -6.82 12.00 7.51
C TYR A 152 -5.72 11.04 7.02
N ASN A 153 -5.91 9.73 7.20
CA ASN A 153 -4.94 8.73 6.80
C ASN A 153 -4.75 8.69 5.27
N VAL A 154 -5.81 8.91 4.47
CA VAL A 154 -5.68 9.05 3.00
C VAL A 154 -4.87 10.29 2.62
N LEU A 155 -5.08 11.42 3.29
CA LEU A 155 -4.33 12.65 3.04
C LEU A 155 -2.86 12.52 3.45
N GLN A 156 -2.58 11.88 4.59
CA GLN A 156 -1.21 11.56 5.00
C GLN A 156 -0.55 10.60 4.01
N ALA A 157 -1.27 9.56 3.57
CA ALA A 157 -0.76 8.63 2.57
C ALA A 157 -0.32 9.37 1.31
N LYS A 158 -1.20 10.20 0.74
CA LYS A 158 -0.87 11.01 -0.44
C LYS A 158 0.34 11.91 -0.19
N LYS A 159 0.36 12.65 0.94
CA LYS A 159 1.45 13.56 1.30
C LYS A 159 2.80 12.84 1.30
N TYR A 160 2.93 11.75 2.06
CA TYR A 160 4.21 11.05 2.19
C TYR A 160 4.64 10.35 0.90
N LEU A 161 3.70 9.84 0.10
CA LEU A 161 3.99 9.24 -1.19
C LEU A 161 4.50 10.28 -2.20
N ASP A 162 3.88 11.47 -2.25
CA ASP A 162 4.35 12.56 -3.10
C ASP A 162 5.71 13.10 -2.64
N GLU A 163 5.89 13.29 -1.33
CA GLU A 163 7.18 13.70 -0.77
C GLU A 163 8.29 12.69 -1.07
N ALA A 164 8.01 11.38 -1.04
CA ALA A 164 9.01 10.36 -1.35
C ALA A 164 9.56 10.50 -2.78
N VAL A 165 8.69 10.73 -3.77
CA VAL A 165 9.10 10.94 -5.15
C VAL A 165 9.80 12.29 -5.35
N VAL A 166 9.47 13.31 -4.54
CA VAL A 166 10.21 14.59 -4.57
C VAL A 166 11.61 14.46 -3.98
N ILE A 167 11.80 13.63 -2.95
CA ILE A 167 13.12 13.39 -2.33
C ILE A 167 14.04 12.67 -3.30
N ASP A 168 13.53 11.64 -3.98
CA ASP A 168 14.27 10.94 -5.03
C ASP A 168 13.35 10.64 -6.21
N GLU A 169 13.44 11.50 -7.23
CA GLU A 169 12.65 11.38 -8.45
C GLU A 169 13.05 10.17 -9.29
N PHE A 170 14.23 9.56 -9.07
CA PHE A 170 14.71 8.43 -9.85
C PHE A 170 14.57 7.10 -9.11
N ASP A 171 14.19 7.08 -7.83
CA ASP A 171 14.01 5.83 -7.07
C ASP A 171 12.79 5.03 -7.58
N PRO A 172 13.00 3.86 -8.21
CA PRO A 172 11.93 3.11 -8.83
C PRO A 172 11.02 2.43 -7.79
N VAL A 173 11.55 2.15 -6.59
CA VAL A 173 10.77 1.55 -5.49
C VAL A 173 9.72 2.53 -4.97
N SER A 174 10.11 3.77 -4.68
CA SER A 174 9.21 4.81 -4.18
C SER A 174 8.10 5.10 -5.18
N ARG A 175 8.43 5.19 -6.47
CA ARG A 175 7.43 5.34 -7.54
C ARG A 175 6.49 4.15 -7.64
N LEU A 176 7.00 2.92 -7.56
CA LEU A 176 6.15 1.72 -7.61
C LEU A 176 5.21 1.66 -6.41
N VAL A 177 5.70 1.96 -5.20
CA VAL A 177 4.89 2.02 -3.98
C VAL A 177 3.81 3.09 -4.11
N ARG A 178 4.15 4.29 -4.60
CA ARG A 178 3.18 5.36 -4.88
C ARG A 178 2.13 4.93 -5.89
N ALA A 179 2.54 4.47 -7.07
CA ALA A 179 1.62 4.06 -8.12
C ALA A 179 0.66 2.95 -7.66
N SER A 180 1.19 1.93 -7.00
CA SER A 180 0.39 0.79 -6.51
C SER A 180 -0.61 1.22 -5.44
N THR A 181 -0.16 2.03 -4.48
CA THR A 181 -1.00 2.51 -3.38
C THR A 181 -2.11 3.44 -3.89
N LEU A 182 -1.75 4.44 -4.69
CA LEU A 182 -2.66 5.46 -5.22
C LEU A 182 -3.64 4.88 -6.27
N SER A 183 -3.28 3.79 -6.95
CA SER A 183 -4.18 3.07 -7.88
C SER A 183 -5.45 2.60 -7.18
N ALA A 184 -5.34 2.10 -5.95
CA ALA A 184 -6.45 1.56 -5.16
C ALA A 184 -7.29 2.64 -4.45
N MET A 185 -6.81 3.89 -4.39
CA MET A 185 -7.54 4.97 -3.71
C MET A 185 -8.68 5.56 -4.54
N PRO A 186 -9.74 6.10 -3.92
CA PRO A 186 -10.79 6.83 -4.65
C PRO A 186 -10.26 8.07 -5.37
N SER A 187 -10.75 8.32 -6.59
CA SER A 187 -10.30 9.44 -7.44
C SER A 187 -10.56 10.83 -6.86
N ILE A 188 -11.48 10.98 -5.89
CA ILE A 188 -11.72 12.25 -5.20
C ILE A 188 -10.52 12.72 -4.36
N PHE A 189 -9.62 11.80 -3.99
CA PHE A 189 -8.43 12.11 -3.19
C PHE A 189 -7.13 12.10 -4.02
N VAL A 190 -7.16 11.50 -5.21
CA VAL A 190 -5.95 11.13 -5.96
C VAL A 190 -6.14 11.38 -7.45
N SER A 191 -5.15 12.03 -8.06
CA SER A 191 -5.08 12.13 -9.52
C SER A 191 -4.72 10.77 -10.12
N LYS A 192 -5.60 10.23 -10.97
CA LYS A 192 -5.30 8.98 -11.72
C LYS A 192 -4.28 9.20 -12.84
N GLU A 193 -4.02 10.45 -13.19
CA GLU A 193 -2.98 10.85 -14.13
C GLU A 193 -1.59 10.62 -13.54
N SER A 194 -1.32 11.06 -12.30
CA SER A 194 0.00 10.88 -11.68
C SER A 194 0.38 9.41 -11.51
N VAL A 195 -0.61 8.56 -11.20
CA VAL A 195 -0.44 7.09 -11.21
C VAL A 195 -0.06 6.57 -12.59
N GLY A 196 -0.71 7.09 -13.65
CA GLY A 196 -0.39 6.74 -15.03
C GLY A 196 1.03 7.14 -15.41
N THR A 197 1.43 8.37 -15.06
CA THR A 197 2.79 8.88 -15.28
C THR A 197 3.82 8.00 -14.59
N ASP A 198 3.63 7.67 -13.31
CA ASP A 198 4.57 6.79 -12.59
C ASP A 198 4.73 5.43 -13.26
N LEU A 199 3.62 4.78 -13.63
CA LEU A 199 3.66 3.47 -14.27
C LEU A 199 4.31 3.52 -15.66
N GLN A 200 4.11 4.60 -16.42
CA GLN A 200 4.76 4.80 -17.73
C GLN A 200 6.26 5.03 -17.57
N THR A 201 6.67 5.88 -16.62
CA THR A 201 8.07 6.08 -16.28
C THR A 201 8.72 4.77 -15.85
N LEU A 202 8.10 4.03 -14.93
CA LEU A 202 8.59 2.72 -14.50
C LEU A 202 8.68 1.71 -15.65
N LEU A 203 7.70 1.68 -16.56
CA LEU A 203 7.74 0.83 -17.74
C LEU A 203 8.98 1.15 -18.59
N SER A 204 9.22 2.43 -18.89
CA SER A 204 10.39 2.84 -19.66
C SER A 204 11.72 2.41 -19.02
N TRP A 205 11.83 2.50 -17.70
CA TRP A 205 13.03 2.07 -16.97
C TRP A 205 13.17 0.55 -16.87
N VAL A 206 12.06 -0.20 -16.79
CA VAL A 206 12.11 -1.67 -16.78
C VAL A 206 12.43 -2.23 -18.16
N GLU A 207 12.00 -1.56 -19.23
CA GLU A 207 12.32 -1.92 -20.62
C GLU A 207 13.75 -1.53 -21.01
N ASP A 208 14.24 -0.40 -20.51
CA ASP A 208 15.63 0.04 -20.65
C ASP A 208 16.22 0.50 -19.30
N PRO A 209 16.78 -0.44 -18.50
CA PRO A 209 17.41 -0.11 -17.21
C PRO A 209 18.57 0.90 -17.30
N SER A 210 19.22 1.00 -18.46
CA SER A 210 20.33 1.94 -18.66
C SER A 210 19.89 3.40 -18.66
N SER A 211 18.60 3.66 -18.90
CA SER A 211 18.00 5.00 -18.81
C SER A 211 17.90 5.55 -17.37
N ASN A 212 18.10 4.69 -16.35
CA ASN A 212 18.18 5.08 -14.94
C ASN A 212 19.35 4.33 -14.27
N PRO A 213 20.60 4.74 -14.58
CA PRO A 213 21.80 3.96 -14.24
C PRO A 213 22.04 3.84 -12.72
N GLN A 214 21.56 4.81 -11.93
CA GLN A 214 21.68 4.80 -10.47
C GLN A 214 20.94 3.61 -9.83
N HIS A 215 19.84 3.16 -10.45
CA HIS A 215 19.00 2.09 -9.95
C HIS A 215 18.96 0.86 -10.87
N GLU A 216 19.91 0.74 -11.80
CA GLU A 216 19.95 -0.32 -12.80
C GLU A 216 19.81 -1.73 -12.17
N LYS A 217 20.51 -1.99 -11.06
CA LYS A 217 20.45 -3.26 -10.33
C LYS A 217 19.04 -3.56 -9.80
N VAL A 218 18.33 -2.53 -9.32
CA VAL A 218 16.95 -2.67 -8.84
C VAL A 218 16.03 -2.97 -10.03
N LEU A 219 16.21 -2.25 -11.13
CA LEU A 219 15.41 -2.42 -12.35
C LEU A 219 15.65 -3.78 -13.04
N GLN A 220 16.84 -4.35 -12.92
CA GLN A 220 17.18 -5.69 -13.40
C GLN A 220 16.73 -6.81 -12.44
N SER A 221 16.42 -6.47 -11.19
CA SER A 221 15.99 -7.45 -10.19
C SER A 221 14.68 -8.10 -10.60
N GLU A 222 14.68 -9.43 -10.63
CA GLU A 222 13.49 -10.25 -10.92
C GLU A 222 12.33 -9.88 -9.98
N ILE A 223 12.62 -9.74 -8.68
CA ILE A 223 11.64 -9.40 -7.64
C ILE A 223 10.97 -8.05 -7.93
N PHE A 224 11.76 -7.03 -8.29
CA PHE A 224 11.21 -5.70 -8.56
C PHE A 224 10.34 -5.70 -9.81
N ARG A 225 10.81 -6.34 -10.89
CA ARG A 225 10.09 -6.44 -12.16
C ARG A 225 8.77 -7.20 -11.99
N ASP A 226 8.76 -8.23 -11.15
CA ASP A 226 7.55 -8.99 -10.84
C ASP A 226 6.51 -8.13 -10.13
N GLU A 227 6.91 -7.42 -9.08
CA GLU A 227 6.00 -6.50 -8.36
C GLU A 227 5.49 -5.38 -9.29
N PHE A 228 6.35 -4.87 -10.17
CA PHE A 228 5.96 -3.89 -11.18
C PHE A 228 4.92 -4.45 -12.17
N TYR A 229 5.20 -5.57 -12.84
CA TYR A 229 4.27 -6.11 -13.85
C TYR A 229 2.96 -6.59 -13.22
N LEU A 230 2.99 -7.07 -11.97
CA LEU A 230 1.78 -7.36 -11.21
C LEU A 230 0.91 -6.12 -11.03
N ALA A 231 1.48 -5.04 -10.50
CA ALA A 231 0.75 -3.78 -10.28
C ALA A 231 0.27 -3.16 -11.60
N TYR A 232 1.10 -3.21 -12.64
CA TYR A 232 0.79 -2.67 -13.96
C TYR A 232 -0.36 -3.43 -14.62
N ALA A 233 -0.32 -4.77 -14.61
CA ALA A 233 -1.38 -5.62 -15.17
C ALA A 233 -2.73 -5.39 -14.47
N GLN A 234 -2.73 -5.32 -13.13
CA GLN A 234 -3.93 -5.03 -12.33
C GLN A 234 -4.52 -3.65 -12.65
N ARG A 235 -3.67 -2.63 -12.83
CA ARG A 235 -4.11 -1.28 -13.20
C ARG A 235 -4.78 -1.25 -14.58
N LEU A 236 -4.20 -1.94 -15.56
CA LEU A 236 -4.73 -2.03 -16.92
C LEU A 236 -6.08 -2.77 -16.95
N GLU A 237 -6.20 -3.88 -16.18
CA GLU A 237 -7.45 -4.62 -16.02
C GLU A 237 -8.56 -3.72 -15.43
N ALA A 238 -8.24 -2.94 -14.39
CA ALA A 238 -9.17 -1.99 -13.78
C ALA A 238 -9.62 -0.85 -14.73
N ARG A 239 -8.89 -0.60 -15.83
CA ARG A 239 -9.29 0.36 -16.89
C ARG A 239 -10.07 -0.30 -18.03
N GLY A 240 -10.22 -1.62 -18.03
CA GLY A 240 -10.79 -2.38 -19.14
C GLY A 240 -9.84 -2.57 -20.33
N GLU A 241 -8.55 -2.28 -20.18
CA GLU A 241 -7.54 -2.40 -21.25
C GLU A 241 -7.06 -3.86 -21.38
N LYS A 242 -7.98 -4.76 -21.73
CA LYS A 242 -7.80 -6.23 -21.69
C LYS A 242 -6.52 -6.72 -22.40
N THR A 243 -6.26 -6.22 -23.61
CA THR A 243 -5.08 -6.65 -24.40
C THR A 243 -3.76 -6.22 -23.76
N ALA A 244 -3.70 -4.97 -23.28
CA ALA A 244 -2.50 -4.48 -22.58
C ALA A 244 -2.31 -5.22 -21.25
N ALA A 245 -3.39 -5.44 -20.49
CA ALA A 245 -3.35 -6.20 -19.25
C ALA A 245 -2.82 -7.62 -19.47
N LYS A 246 -3.29 -8.31 -20.52
CA LYS A 246 -2.78 -9.63 -20.91
C LYS A 246 -1.27 -9.60 -21.17
N ASN A 247 -0.79 -8.65 -21.99
CA ASN A 247 0.63 -8.53 -22.29
C ASN A 247 1.47 -8.31 -21.03
N ALA A 248 0.98 -7.51 -20.08
CA ALA A 248 1.64 -7.31 -18.79
C ALA A 248 1.66 -8.59 -17.93
N TRP A 249 0.56 -9.35 -17.89
CA TRP A 249 0.52 -10.67 -17.24
C TRP A 249 1.49 -11.68 -17.88
N ASP A 250 1.61 -11.66 -19.21
CA ASP A 250 2.55 -12.52 -19.95
C ASP A 250 4.01 -12.15 -19.66
N MET A 251 4.32 -10.86 -19.49
CA MET A 251 5.63 -10.40 -19.02
C MET A 251 5.94 -10.91 -17.61
N LEU A 252 5.01 -10.72 -16.65
CA LEU A 252 5.13 -11.27 -15.29
C LEU A 252 5.37 -12.78 -15.31
N SER A 253 4.66 -13.53 -16.15
CA SER A 253 4.81 -14.99 -16.21
C SER A 253 6.21 -15.45 -16.65
N ARG A 254 6.93 -14.59 -17.41
CA ARG A 254 8.30 -14.85 -17.88
C ARG A 254 9.34 -14.43 -16.84
N SER A 255 9.12 -13.29 -16.19
CA SER A 255 10.00 -12.80 -15.13
C SER A 255 9.80 -13.50 -13.80
N ALA A 256 8.65 -14.14 -13.53
CA ALA A 256 8.34 -14.57 -12.16
C ALA A 256 9.21 -15.71 -11.63
N GLY A 257 10.08 -15.47 -10.66
CA GLY A 257 10.93 -16.54 -10.10
C GLY A 257 10.14 -17.59 -9.29
N ILE A 258 8.90 -17.28 -8.95
CA ILE A 258 8.04 -18.08 -8.06
C ILE A 258 6.97 -18.83 -8.86
N LYS A 259 7.00 -20.17 -8.79
CA LYS A 259 6.09 -21.08 -9.50
C LYS A 259 4.61 -20.70 -9.32
N GLU A 260 4.21 -20.35 -8.11
CA GLU A 260 2.83 -20.01 -7.77
C GLU A 260 2.36 -18.71 -8.44
N ILE A 261 3.22 -17.70 -8.52
CA ILE A 261 2.92 -16.45 -9.26
C ILE A 261 2.80 -16.75 -10.76
N LYS A 262 3.71 -17.59 -11.31
CA LYS A 262 3.65 -18.01 -12.72
C LYS A 262 2.33 -18.69 -13.06
N GLU A 263 1.86 -19.60 -12.20
CA GLU A 263 0.58 -20.29 -12.36
C GLU A 263 -0.59 -19.30 -12.37
N PHE A 264 -0.62 -18.37 -11.41
CA PHE A 264 -1.66 -17.34 -11.35
C PHE A 264 -1.65 -16.40 -12.55
N ALA A 265 -0.48 -15.89 -12.95
CA ALA A 265 -0.33 -14.98 -14.07
C ALA A 265 -0.76 -15.63 -15.40
N ARG A 266 -0.38 -16.90 -15.61
CA ARG A 266 -0.82 -17.68 -16.79
C ARG A 266 -2.34 -17.83 -16.82
N TRP A 267 -2.95 -18.20 -15.70
CA TRP A 267 -4.40 -18.31 -15.60
C TRP A 267 -5.09 -16.98 -15.92
N LYS A 268 -4.59 -15.85 -15.38
CA LYS A 268 -5.11 -14.51 -15.68
C LYS A 268 -5.02 -14.18 -17.17
N SER A 269 -3.87 -14.43 -17.81
CA SER A 269 -3.67 -14.19 -19.24
C SER A 269 -4.63 -15.00 -20.11
N ILE A 270 -4.83 -16.29 -19.80
CA ILE A 270 -5.77 -17.16 -20.52
C ILE A 270 -7.21 -16.66 -20.36
N SER A 271 -7.61 -16.31 -19.13
CA SER A 271 -8.99 -15.88 -18.85
C SER A 271 -9.39 -14.61 -19.62
N LEU A 272 -8.43 -13.70 -19.83
CA LEU A 272 -8.64 -12.48 -20.61
C LEU A 272 -8.82 -12.75 -22.12
N THR A 273 -8.33 -13.90 -22.61
CA THR A 273 -8.46 -14.31 -24.02
C THR A 273 -9.80 -14.99 -24.30
N GLN A 274 -10.35 -15.72 -23.31
CA GLN A 274 -11.64 -16.43 -23.45
C GLN A 274 -12.87 -15.52 -23.36
N LEU A 275 -12.68 -14.24 -22.99
CA LEU A 275 -13.73 -13.22 -22.84
C LEU A 275 -13.75 -12.20 -23.99
N GLN A 276 -13.10 -12.53 -25.12
CA GLN A 276 -13.11 -11.79 -26.39
C GLN A 276 -14.04 -12.50 -27.38
#